data_AF-A0A9E1FCF0-F1
#
_entry.id   AF-A0A9E1FCF0-F1
#
_cell.length_a   1.000
_cell.length_b   1.000
_cell.length_c   1.000
_cell.angle_alpha   90.00
_cell.angle_beta   90.00
_cell.angle_gamma   90.00
#
_symmetry.space_group_name_H-M   'P 1'
#
loop_
_entity.id
_entity.type
_entity.pdbx_description
1 polymer ?
#
loop_
_entity_poly.entity_id
_entity_poly.type
_entity_poly.pdbx_seq_one_letter_code
_entity_poly.pdbx_strand_id
1 'polypeptide(L)'
;LLISDPEKFKAVSGFEVGSKMALAGDVKVKASKIDELNLGGDAFAGKLNATIKNENLDLNLKEAQLGEILALSGNDRLVNAKANVQSKGQNIFSKSPSVAATIALNDGKFNAAALSKMLDKKFPENEKFSSNLSLDYKGDMAKFSGDFLSSLADIKGIDGSFDVGKNTLNLKLQAVVSELNKLAFLAGRELHGKFAALVTANGKVDDLSVKATSDDLFKGKLEANYKGGALDAVLKNFEVKGLTQTLGLEHLYDGNGDAKFDYETKQKLGKFDILLKEGHLASTNLTNNIKTFTGKDITKEIYKDGKIYGDIKGDNVVFNVNLSSPKSDIKVANGTYNTATKMLNAPLVCRLEKTDLNVQISGTTDKLKYDVRSQYLENKVKKEIGRFLDKKLGKDDEGASGEKQNLKGLLKGLF
;
A
#
# COMPACT_ATOMS: atom_id res chain seq x y z
N LEU A 1 23.26 -44.36 -14.67
CA LEU A 1 23.06 -43.26 -15.66
C LEU A 1 23.91 -42.08 -15.21
N LEU A 2 24.69 -41.42 -16.07
CA LEU A 2 25.48 -40.24 -15.69
C LEU A 2 24.99 -39.03 -16.50
N ILE A 3 24.21 -38.15 -15.87
CA ILE A 3 23.76 -36.89 -16.48
C ILE A 3 24.75 -35.82 -16.03
N SER A 4 25.79 -35.58 -16.83
CA SER A 4 26.85 -34.60 -16.51
C SER A 4 26.79 -33.29 -17.29
N ASP A 5 25.98 -33.25 -18.34
CA ASP A 5 25.99 -32.17 -19.34
C ASP A 5 24.61 -31.50 -19.40
N PRO A 6 24.51 -30.21 -19.04
CA PRO A 6 23.28 -29.44 -19.14
C PRO A 6 22.65 -29.44 -20.53
N GLU A 7 23.44 -29.48 -21.61
CA GLU A 7 22.90 -29.53 -22.97
C GLU A 7 22.26 -30.89 -23.28
N LYS A 8 22.86 -31.99 -22.79
CA LYS A 8 22.26 -33.32 -22.91
C LYS A 8 21.00 -33.44 -22.06
N PHE A 9 21.00 -32.85 -20.87
CA PHE A 9 19.79 -32.79 -20.05
C PHE A 9 18.68 -32.01 -20.75
N LYS A 10 18.99 -30.87 -21.37
CA LYS A 10 18.04 -30.11 -22.19
C LYS A 10 17.54 -30.93 -23.37
N ALA A 11 18.42 -31.61 -24.11
CA ALA A 11 18.04 -32.42 -25.26
C ALA A 11 17.08 -33.57 -24.91
N VAL A 12 17.20 -34.13 -23.70
CA VAL A 12 16.37 -35.25 -23.24
C VAL A 12 15.10 -34.79 -22.51
N SER A 13 15.17 -33.74 -21.70
CA SER A 13 14.07 -33.29 -20.85
C SER A 13 13.26 -32.12 -21.42
N GLY A 14 13.83 -31.37 -22.37
CA GLY A 14 13.29 -30.10 -22.85
C GLY A 14 13.58 -28.91 -21.92
N PHE A 15 14.17 -29.14 -20.75
CA PHE A 15 14.39 -28.12 -19.72
C PHE A 15 15.84 -27.63 -19.67
N GLU A 16 16.01 -26.31 -19.53
CA GLU A 16 17.32 -25.70 -19.31
C GLU A 16 17.69 -25.68 -17.83
N VAL A 17 18.91 -26.11 -17.52
CA VAL A 17 19.53 -25.99 -16.19
C VAL A 17 20.89 -25.33 -16.38
N GLY A 18 21.27 -24.37 -15.54
CA GLY A 18 22.56 -23.69 -15.63
C GLY A 18 23.69 -24.43 -14.91
N SER A 19 23.36 -25.23 -13.90
CA SER A 19 24.33 -26.03 -13.14
C SER A 19 24.62 -27.38 -13.79
N LYS A 20 25.90 -27.79 -13.79
CA LYS A 20 26.27 -29.20 -14.03
C LYS A 20 25.59 -30.08 -12.98
N MET A 21 25.07 -31.22 -13.42
CA MET A 21 24.58 -32.28 -12.54
C MET A 21 25.60 -33.42 -12.57
N ALA A 22 25.66 -34.24 -11.53
CA ALA A 22 26.49 -35.43 -11.50
C ALA A 22 25.75 -36.48 -10.67
N LEU A 23 24.77 -37.12 -11.32
CA LEU A 23 23.95 -38.15 -10.71
C LEU A 23 24.49 -39.53 -11.07
N ALA A 24 24.53 -40.42 -10.09
CA ALA A 24 24.81 -41.84 -10.25
C ALA A 24 23.67 -42.63 -9.60
N GLY A 25 23.47 -43.87 -10.07
CA GLY A 25 22.39 -44.68 -9.55
C GLY A 25 22.04 -45.89 -10.36
N ASP A 26 21.26 -46.76 -9.71
CA ASP A 26 20.82 -48.06 -10.19
C ASP A 26 19.33 -48.04 -10.49
N VAL A 27 18.94 -48.71 -11.57
CA VAL A 27 17.54 -48.86 -11.98
C VAL A 27 17.23 -50.33 -12.21
N LYS A 28 16.10 -50.78 -11.67
CA LYS A 28 15.53 -52.10 -11.91
C LYS A 28 14.21 -51.94 -12.62
N VAL A 29 14.11 -52.57 -13.79
CA VAL A 29 12.91 -52.51 -14.64
C VAL A 29 12.21 -53.86 -14.60
N LYS A 30 10.90 -53.86 -14.36
CA LYS A 30 10.04 -55.04 -14.37
C LYS A 30 8.79 -54.75 -15.19
N ALA A 31 8.46 -55.64 -16.14
CA ALA A 31 7.32 -55.47 -17.05
C ALA A 31 7.27 -54.08 -17.72
N SER A 32 8.42 -53.61 -18.22
CA SER A 32 8.59 -52.29 -18.85
C SER A 32 8.26 -51.09 -17.96
N LYS A 33 8.25 -51.26 -16.64
CA LYS A 33 8.08 -50.19 -15.64
C LYS A 33 9.26 -50.15 -14.68
N ILE A 34 9.51 -48.98 -14.08
CA ILE A 34 10.51 -48.84 -13.01
C ILE A 34 9.96 -49.55 -11.76
N ASP A 35 10.64 -50.63 -11.37
CA ASP A 35 10.37 -51.39 -10.13
C ASP A 35 11.10 -50.73 -8.96
N GLU A 36 12.40 -50.44 -9.18
CA GLU A 36 13.27 -49.77 -8.22
C GLU A 36 14.18 -48.75 -8.93
N LEU A 37 14.43 -47.63 -8.28
CA LEU A 37 15.39 -46.61 -8.71
C LEU A 37 16.10 -46.07 -7.47
N ASN A 38 17.42 -46.01 -7.48
CA ASN A 38 18.20 -45.29 -6.49
C ASN A 38 19.07 -44.29 -7.23
N LEU A 39 18.92 -43.00 -6.93
CA LEU A 39 19.70 -41.91 -7.52
C LEU A 39 20.35 -41.10 -6.41
N GLY A 40 21.62 -40.78 -6.57
CA GLY A 40 22.37 -39.93 -5.66
C GLY A 40 23.43 -39.12 -6.39
N GLY A 41 23.71 -37.91 -5.90
CA GLY A 41 24.81 -37.09 -6.42
C GLY A 41 24.53 -35.59 -6.39
N ASP A 42 25.22 -34.87 -7.26
CA ASP A 42 25.08 -33.42 -7.39
C ASP A 42 23.92 -33.07 -8.33
N ALA A 43 22.99 -32.24 -7.87
CA ALA A 43 21.91 -31.70 -8.68
C ALA A 43 21.55 -30.29 -8.22
N PHE A 44 21.30 -29.39 -9.18
CA PHE A 44 20.90 -27.99 -8.91
C PHE A 44 21.87 -27.25 -7.98
N ALA A 45 23.18 -27.53 -8.14
CA ALA A 45 24.24 -27.04 -7.25
C ALA A 45 24.08 -27.44 -5.75
N GLY A 46 23.28 -28.48 -5.47
CA GLY A 46 23.15 -29.12 -4.16
C GLY A 46 23.32 -30.63 -4.25
N LYS A 47 22.93 -31.35 -3.20
CA LYS A 47 23.00 -32.82 -3.11
C LYS A 47 21.62 -33.45 -3.18
N LEU A 48 21.40 -34.34 -4.14
CA LEU A 48 20.17 -35.12 -4.30
C LEU A 48 20.41 -36.55 -3.83
N ASN A 49 19.44 -37.09 -3.09
CA ASN A 49 19.23 -38.52 -2.94
C ASN A 49 17.74 -38.80 -3.19
N ALA A 50 17.44 -39.75 -4.07
CA ALA A 50 16.09 -40.15 -4.38
C ALA A 50 16.01 -41.67 -4.52
N THR A 51 15.01 -42.29 -3.90
CA THR A 51 14.71 -43.70 -4.05
C THR A 51 13.27 -43.87 -4.51
N ILE A 52 13.04 -44.78 -5.46
CA ILE A 52 11.72 -45.24 -5.85
C ILE A 52 11.70 -46.75 -5.65
N LYS A 53 10.70 -47.27 -4.94
CA LYS A 53 10.49 -48.71 -4.78
C LYS A 53 9.01 -49.00 -4.63
N ASN A 54 8.48 -49.91 -5.45
CA ASN A 54 7.05 -50.23 -5.48
C ASN A 54 6.20 -48.95 -5.61
N GLU A 55 6.57 -48.07 -6.54
CA GLU A 55 5.93 -46.75 -6.78
C GLU A 55 5.95 -45.75 -5.61
N ASN A 56 6.67 -46.04 -4.52
CA ASN A 56 6.87 -45.10 -3.42
C ASN A 56 8.16 -44.32 -3.62
N LEU A 57 8.11 -43.00 -3.43
CA LEU A 57 9.24 -42.08 -3.53
C LEU A 57 9.74 -41.71 -2.13
N ASP A 58 11.05 -41.70 -1.93
CA ASP A 58 11.71 -40.96 -0.86
C ASP A 58 12.76 -40.04 -1.50
N LEU A 59 12.61 -38.73 -1.34
CA LEU A 59 13.47 -37.71 -1.94
C LEU A 59 14.02 -36.78 -0.87
N ASN A 60 15.32 -36.53 -0.95
CA ASN A 60 16.03 -35.59 -0.12
C ASN A 60 16.97 -34.74 -0.99
N LEU A 61 16.70 -33.45 -1.06
CA LEU A 61 17.51 -32.46 -1.74
C LEU A 61 18.07 -31.49 -0.71
N LYS A 62 19.39 -31.35 -0.64
CA LYS A 62 20.08 -30.48 0.32
C LYS A 62 20.81 -29.34 -0.39
N GLU A 63 20.62 -28.13 0.12
CA GLU A 63 21.24 -26.88 -0.33
C GLU A 63 21.19 -26.62 -1.84
N ALA A 64 20.18 -27.13 -2.53
CA ALA A 64 19.99 -26.85 -3.95
C ALA A 64 19.67 -25.37 -4.18
N GLN A 65 20.17 -24.81 -5.27
CA GLN A 65 19.88 -23.42 -5.64
C GLN A 65 18.47 -23.34 -6.23
N LEU A 66 17.55 -22.66 -5.54
CA LEU A 66 16.16 -22.48 -5.98
C LEU A 66 16.07 -21.86 -7.38
N GLY A 67 16.99 -20.96 -7.73
CA GLY A 67 17.03 -20.38 -9.08
C GLY A 67 17.24 -21.43 -10.19
N GLU A 68 18.02 -22.49 -9.92
CA GLU A 68 18.20 -23.59 -10.86
C GLU A 68 16.95 -24.48 -10.96
N ILE A 69 16.23 -24.66 -9.85
CA ILE A 69 14.95 -25.39 -9.83
C ILE A 69 13.88 -24.62 -10.59
N LEU A 70 13.79 -23.29 -10.41
CA LEU A 70 12.82 -22.45 -11.12
C LEU A 70 13.05 -22.44 -12.64
N ALA A 71 14.31 -22.49 -13.08
CA ALA A 71 14.65 -22.58 -14.50
C ALA A 71 14.05 -23.82 -15.19
N LEU A 72 13.85 -24.93 -14.46
CA LEU A 72 13.15 -26.11 -14.99
C LEU A 72 11.71 -25.83 -15.38
N SER A 73 11.04 -24.89 -14.72
CA SER A 73 9.66 -24.54 -15.03
C SER A 73 9.54 -23.50 -16.15
N GLY A 74 10.66 -23.12 -16.79
CA GLY A 74 10.71 -22.05 -17.78
C GLY A 74 10.51 -20.65 -17.19
N ASN A 75 10.48 -20.52 -15.86
CA ASN A 75 10.36 -19.24 -15.19
C ASN A 75 11.73 -18.55 -15.11
N ASP A 76 11.72 -17.22 -15.22
CA ASP A 76 12.88 -16.40 -14.90
C ASP A 76 13.35 -16.72 -13.47
N ARG A 77 14.66 -16.57 -13.22
CA ARG A 77 15.26 -16.74 -11.89
C ARG A 77 14.89 -15.57 -10.98
N LEU A 78 13.60 -15.44 -10.67
CA LEU A 78 12.99 -14.33 -9.90
C LEU A 78 13.55 -14.25 -8.47
N VAL A 79 13.96 -15.39 -7.93
CA VAL A 79 14.57 -15.51 -6.62
C VAL A 79 15.68 -16.55 -6.67
N ASN A 80 16.60 -16.46 -5.71
CA ASN A 80 17.53 -17.52 -5.42
C ASN A 80 17.60 -17.78 -3.91
N ALA A 81 17.71 -19.04 -3.50
CA ALA A 81 17.78 -19.47 -2.11
C ALA A 81 18.42 -20.86 -2.05
N LYS A 82 18.97 -21.22 -0.89
CA LYS A 82 19.33 -22.61 -0.59
C LYS A 82 18.07 -23.37 -0.20
N ALA A 83 17.61 -24.23 -1.09
CA ALA A 83 16.45 -25.10 -0.90
C ALA A 83 16.87 -26.44 -0.28
N ASN A 84 16.24 -26.78 0.83
CA ASN A 84 16.26 -28.12 1.40
C ASN A 84 14.86 -28.70 1.25
N VAL A 85 14.73 -29.82 0.56
CA VAL A 85 13.46 -30.48 0.28
C VAL A 85 13.51 -31.91 0.79
N GLN A 86 12.55 -32.30 1.61
CA GLN A 86 12.31 -33.70 1.94
C GLN A 86 10.92 -34.06 1.44
N SER A 87 10.79 -35.16 0.71
CA SER A 87 9.50 -35.57 0.18
C SER A 87 9.33 -37.09 0.25
N LYS A 88 8.10 -37.50 0.55
CA LYS A 88 7.65 -38.88 0.49
C LYS A 88 6.45 -38.97 -0.42
N GLY A 89 6.54 -39.84 -1.41
CA GLY A 89 5.47 -40.12 -2.35
C GLY A 89 4.98 -41.55 -2.25
N GLN A 90 3.70 -41.76 -2.54
CA GLN A 90 3.06 -43.08 -2.68
C GLN A 90 2.33 -43.14 -4.02
N ASN A 91 2.44 -44.28 -4.69
CA ASN A 91 1.81 -44.55 -5.98
C ASN A 91 2.08 -43.44 -7.01
N ILE A 92 3.33 -42.96 -7.10
CA ILE A 92 3.71 -41.76 -7.87
C ILE A 92 3.52 -41.90 -9.38
N PHE A 93 3.36 -43.13 -9.88
CA PHE A 93 3.08 -43.43 -11.28
C PHE A 93 1.60 -43.72 -11.56
N SER A 94 0.74 -43.64 -10.53
CA SER A 94 -0.69 -43.87 -10.66
C SER A 94 -1.44 -42.60 -11.08
N LYS A 95 -2.73 -42.75 -11.40
CA LYS A 95 -3.64 -41.61 -11.66
C LYS A 95 -4.00 -40.80 -10.40
N SER A 96 -3.62 -41.28 -9.21
CA SER A 96 -3.95 -40.63 -7.93
C SER A 96 -2.75 -40.70 -7.00
N PRO A 97 -1.63 -40.03 -7.35
CA PRO A 97 -0.44 -40.01 -6.51
C PRO A 97 -0.73 -39.28 -5.20
N SER A 98 0.04 -39.63 -4.17
CA SER A 98 0.11 -38.88 -2.92
C SER A 98 1.54 -38.45 -2.69
N VAL A 99 1.79 -37.18 -2.40
CA VAL A 99 3.13 -36.64 -2.12
C VAL A 99 3.05 -35.68 -0.95
N ALA A 100 3.77 -35.99 0.12
CA ALA A 100 4.05 -35.05 1.20
C ALA A 100 5.46 -34.47 1.02
N ALA A 101 5.63 -33.17 1.23
CA ALA A 101 6.94 -32.53 1.18
C ALA A 101 7.09 -31.44 2.25
N THR A 102 8.30 -31.30 2.78
CA THR A 102 8.73 -30.15 3.55
C THR A 102 9.83 -29.43 2.78
N ILE A 103 9.75 -28.11 2.74
CA ILE A 103 10.62 -27.25 1.96
C ILE A 103 11.11 -26.14 2.87
N ALA A 104 12.43 -26.04 3.05
CA ALA A 104 13.07 -24.93 3.74
C ALA A 104 13.93 -24.14 2.75
N LEU A 105 13.66 -22.84 2.65
CA LEU A 105 14.38 -21.89 1.81
C LEU A 105 15.20 -20.98 2.73
N ASN A 106 16.53 -21.12 2.66
CA ASN A 106 17.48 -20.37 3.47
C ASN A 106 18.28 -19.40 2.61
N ASP A 107 18.79 -18.32 3.23
CA ASP A 107 19.62 -17.30 2.58
C ASP A 107 19.00 -16.74 1.28
N GLY A 108 17.67 -16.61 1.25
CA GLY A 108 16.92 -16.20 0.07
C GLY A 108 17.21 -14.76 -0.32
N LYS A 109 17.30 -14.51 -1.63
CA LYS A 109 17.51 -13.21 -2.25
C LYS A 109 16.58 -13.04 -3.44
N PHE A 110 16.00 -11.85 -3.55
CA PHE A 110 15.20 -11.48 -4.71
C PHE A 110 16.11 -11.06 -5.87
N ASN A 111 15.74 -11.43 -7.09
CA ASN A 111 16.38 -10.93 -8.30
C ASN A 111 15.72 -9.61 -8.71
N ALA A 112 16.30 -8.50 -8.25
CA ALA A 112 15.75 -7.17 -8.48
C ALA A 112 15.57 -6.84 -9.96
N ALA A 113 16.49 -7.25 -10.84
CA ALA A 113 16.39 -6.99 -12.28
C ALA A 113 15.19 -7.72 -12.91
N ALA A 114 15.07 -9.03 -12.63
CA ALA A 114 13.97 -9.84 -13.17
C ALA A 114 12.61 -9.39 -12.61
N LEU A 115 12.53 -9.11 -11.30
CA LEU A 115 11.32 -8.61 -10.67
C LEU A 115 10.96 -7.20 -11.17
N SER A 116 11.95 -6.35 -11.45
CA SER A 116 11.67 -5.02 -11.98
C SER A 116 11.03 -5.09 -13.36
N LYS A 117 11.52 -6.00 -14.22
CA LYS A 117 10.94 -6.26 -15.54
C LYS A 117 9.53 -6.82 -15.43
N MET A 118 9.29 -7.75 -14.50
CA MET A 118 7.98 -8.37 -14.29
C MET A 118 6.94 -7.37 -13.77
N LEU A 119 7.33 -6.50 -12.84
CA LEU A 119 6.44 -5.55 -12.19
C LEU A 119 6.26 -4.24 -12.97
N ASP A 120 7.09 -3.99 -13.99
CA ASP A 120 7.23 -2.67 -14.63
C ASP A 120 7.48 -1.55 -13.59
N LYS A 121 8.30 -1.86 -12.58
CA LYS A 121 8.64 -1.00 -11.43
C LYS A 121 10.05 -1.30 -10.97
N LYS A 122 10.79 -0.30 -10.47
CA LYS A 122 12.12 -0.52 -9.88
C LYS A 122 11.98 -1.29 -8.56
N PHE A 123 12.26 -2.59 -8.59
CA PHE A 123 12.30 -3.43 -7.39
C PHE A 123 13.55 -3.10 -6.56
N PRO A 124 13.45 -3.04 -5.21
CA PRO A 124 14.59 -2.74 -4.34
C PRO A 124 15.69 -3.81 -4.39
N GLU A 125 16.94 -3.38 -4.29
CA GLU A 125 18.10 -4.27 -4.30
C GLU A 125 18.37 -4.91 -2.94
N ASN A 126 19.02 -6.07 -2.94
CA ASN A 126 19.49 -6.77 -1.74
C ASN A 126 18.41 -7.19 -0.75
N GLU A 127 17.14 -7.20 -1.17
CA GLU A 127 16.05 -7.76 -0.38
C GLU A 127 16.27 -9.25 -0.16
N LYS A 128 15.97 -9.71 1.05
CA LYS A 128 16.20 -11.08 1.51
C LYS A 128 14.90 -11.72 1.95
N PHE A 129 14.87 -13.04 1.90
CA PHE A 129 13.77 -13.83 2.44
C PHE A 129 14.23 -15.19 2.99
N SER A 130 13.35 -15.82 3.74
CA SER A 130 13.44 -17.21 4.15
C SER A 130 12.03 -17.80 4.23
N SER A 131 11.90 -19.10 4.07
CA SER A 131 10.58 -19.73 4.12
C SER A 131 10.66 -21.17 4.61
N ASN A 132 9.64 -21.59 5.35
CA ASN A 132 9.39 -22.99 5.68
C ASN A 132 7.99 -23.32 5.20
N LEU A 133 7.88 -24.31 4.31
CA LEU A 133 6.64 -24.71 3.68
C LEU A 133 6.43 -26.21 3.85
N SER A 134 5.17 -26.61 3.94
CA SER A 134 4.73 -28.00 3.85
C SER A 134 3.73 -28.11 2.71
N LEU A 135 3.79 -29.23 2.00
CA LEU A 135 2.88 -29.59 0.92
C LEU A 135 2.36 -31.00 1.17
N ASP A 136 1.05 -31.19 1.01
CA ASP A 136 0.39 -32.49 0.95
C ASP A 136 -0.48 -32.52 -0.31
N TYR A 137 0.01 -33.21 -1.34
CA TYR A 137 -0.67 -33.42 -2.60
C TYR A 137 -1.31 -34.81 -2.61
N LYS A 138 -2.62 -34.88 -2.88
CA LYS A 138 -3.36 -36.15 -2.97
C LYS A 138 -4.48 -36.06 -3.99
N GLY A 139 -4.41 -36.91 -5.01
CA GLY A 139 -5.35 -36.83 -6.14
C GLY A 139 -5.20 -35.49 -6.84
N ASP A 140 -6.29 -34.71 -6.95
CA ASP A 140 -6.26 -33.38 -7.58
C ASP A 140 -6.01 -32.23 -6.59
N MET A 141 -5.85 -32.52 -5.29
CA MET A 141 -5.76 -31.50 -4.25
C MET A 141 -4.34 -31.36 -3.72
N ALA A 142 -3.79 -30.16 -3.80
CA ALA A 142 -2.55 -29.75 -3.13
C ALA A 142 -2.88 -28.87 -1.93
N LYS A 143 -2.68 -29.36 -0.71
CA LYS A 143 -2.75 -28.55 0.52
C LYS A 143 -1.36 -28.06 0.88
N PHE A 144 -1.23 -26.82 1.28
CA PHE A 144 0.06 -26.25 1.64
C PHE A 144 -0.06 -25.30 2.82
N SER A 145 1.01 -25.23 3.60
CA SER A 145 1.08 -24.36 4.77
C SER A 145 2.50 -23.89 5.04
N GLY A 146 2.65 -22.85 5.85
CA GLY A 146 3.96 -22.40 6.30
C GLY A 146 4.07 -20.89 6.49
N ASP A 147 5.32 -20.42 6.44
CA ASP A 147 5.66 -19.01 6.60
C ASP A 147 6.65 -18.57 5.52
N PHE A 148 6.55 -17.31 5.11
CA PHE A 148 7.48 -16.62 4.24
C PHE A 148 7.87 -15.29 4.89
N LEU A 149 9.11 -15.18 5.35
CA LEU A 149 9.62 -14.01 6.04
C LEU A 149 10.54 -13.25 5.11
N SER A 150 10.38 -11.93 5.01
CA SER A 150 11.23 -11.13 4.12
C SER A 150 11.53 -9.76 4.69
N SER A 151 12.55 -9.11 4.14
CA SER A 151 12.88 -7.73 4.50
C SER A 151 11.78 -6.72 4.12
N LEU A 152 10.91 -7.07 3.15
CA LEU A 152 9.78 -6.25 2.69
C LEU A 152 8.51 -6.47 3.54
N ALA A 153 8.05 -7.72 3.64
CA ALA A 153 6.85 -8.11 4.37
C ALA A 153 6.95 -9.56 4.84
N ASP A 154 6.46 -9.83 6.04
CA ASP A 154 6.26 -11.19 6.53
C ASP A 154 4.87 -11.69 6.14
N ILE A 155 4.81 -12.92 5.64
CA ILE A 155 3.59 -13.67 5.41
C ILE A 155 3.62 -14.86 6.35
N LYS A 156 2.72 -14.88 7.33
CA LYS A 156 2.69 -15.86 8.41
C LYS A 156 1.42 -16.68 8.38
N GLY A 157 1.52 -17.91 8.87
CA GLY A 157 0.37 -18.81 9.02
C GLY A 157 -0.36 -19.04 7.70
N ILE A 158 0.40 -19.26 6.62
CA ILE A 158 -0.14 -19.67 5.33
C ILE A 158 -0.87 -21.00 5.55
N ASP A 159 -2.13 -21.03 5.13
CA ASP A 159 -2.97 -22.21 5.09
C ASP A 159 -3.77 -22.15 3.79
N GLY A 160 -3.46 -23.05 2.86
CA GLY A 160 -4.00 -23.00 1.53
C GLY A 160 -4.25 -24.37 0.90
N SER A 161 -5.07 -24.36 -0.14
CA SER A 161 -5.34 -25.52 -0.98
C SER A 161 -5.55 -25.11 -2.42
N PHE A 162 -5.05 -25.92 -3.33
CA PHE A 162 -5.23 -25.78 -4.77
C PHE A 162 -5.83 -27.07 -5.33
N ASP A 163 -6.99 -26.95 -5.98
CA ASP A 163 -7.64 -28.04 -6.71
C ASP A 163 -7.22 -27.92 -8.18
N VAL A 164 -6.33 -28.81 -8.60
CA VAL A 164 -5.75 -28.84 -9.96
C VAL A 164 -6.83 -29.11 -11.00
N GLY A 165 -7.79 -29.99 -10.70
CA GLY A 165 -8.88 -30.34 -11.60
C GLY A 165 -9.85 -29.18 -11.86
N LYS A 166 -10.04 -28.30 -10.87
CA LYS A 166 -10.91 -27.11 -10.98
C LYS A 166 -10.16 -25.81 -11.25
N ASN A 167 -8.84 -25.81 -11.15
CA ASN A 167 -7.99 -24.62 -11.16
C ASN A 167 -8.42 -23.57 -10.12
N THR A 168 -8.76 -24.01 -8.91
CA THR A 168 -9.25 -23.14 -7.83
C THR A 168 -8.30 -23.12 -6.64
N LEU A 169 -8.05 -21.93 -6.11
CA LEU A 169 -7.26 -21.67 -4.90
C LEU A 169 -8.20 -21.31 -3.74
N ASN A 170 -7.88 -21.79 -2.55
CA ASN A 170 -8.34 -21.24 -1.28
C ASN A 170 -7.11 -20.96 -0.42
N LEU A 171 -7.06 -19.79 0.19
CA LEU A 171 -5.88 -19.32 0.91
C LEU A 171 -6.30 -18.46 2.10
N LYS A 172 -5.63 -18.67 3.22
CA LYS A 172 -5.66 -17.81 4.40
C LYS A 172 -4.22 -17.56 4.85
N LEU A 173 -3.91 -16.31 5.22
CA LEU A 173 -2.60 -15.92 5.75
C LEU A 173 -2.70 -14.64 6.58
N GLN A 174 -1.64 -14.30 7.28
CA GLN A 174 -1.43 -12.99 7.90
C GLN A 174 -0.28 -12.27 7.18
N ALA A 175 -0.55 -11.08 6.64
CA ALA A 175 0.48 -10.21 6.08
C ALA A 175 0.88 -9.15 7.11
N VAL A 176 2.19 -8.99 7.34
CA VAL A 176 2.75 -8.02 8.29
C VAL A 176 3.87 -7.24 7.63
N VAL A 177 3.70 -5.92 7.58
CA VAL A 177 4.67 -4.96 7.07
C VAL A 177 5.14 -4.11 8.24
N SER A 178 6.43 -4.23 8.58
CA SER A 178 7.03 -3.50 9.71
C SER A 178 7.16 -2.00 9.46
N GLU A 179 7.23 -1.59 8.20
CA GLU A 179 7.24 -0.20 7.75
C GLU A 179 6.74 -0.16 6.31
N LEU A 180 5.60 0.48 6.07
CA LEU A 180 4.94 0.57 4.76
C LEU A 180 5.85 1.20 3.70
N ASN A 181 6.83 2.01 4.10
CA ASN A 181 7.75 2.65 3.17
C ASN A 181 8.62 1.63 2.41
N LYS A 182 8.78 0.43 2.95
CA LYS A 182 9.44 -0.69 2.25
C LYS A 182 8.70 -1.11 0.98
N LEU A 183 7.40 -0.82 0.90
CA LEU A 183 6.55 -1.08 -0.26
C LEU A 183 6.32 0.17 -1.12
N ALA A 184 7.04 1.27 -0.87
CA ALA A 184 6.90 2.52 -1.62
C ALA A 184 7.13 2.34 -3.13
N PHE A 185 7.99 1.39 -3.53
CA PHE A 185 8.25 1.06 -4.93
C PHE A 185 7.00 0.53 -5.67
N LEU A 186 6.05 -0.07 -4.95
CA LEU A 186 4.75 -0.50 -5.49
C LEU A 186 3.77 0.68 -5.55
N ALA A 187 3.69 1.44 -4.46
CA ALA A 187 2.75 2.56 -4.33
C ALA A 187 3.13 3.78 -5.19
N GLY A 188 4.39 3.88 -5.61
CA GLY A 188 4.94 5.06 -6.31
C GLY A 188 5.08 6.29 -5.41
N ARG A 189 4.95 6.11 -4.08
CA ARG A 189 5.04 7.16 -3.07
C ARG A 189 5.44 6.58 -1.73
N GLU A 190 5.98 7.42 -0.87
CA GLU A 190 6.22 7.08 0.53
C GLU A 190 4.89 6.86 1.25
N LEU A 191 4.88 5.83 2.08
CA LEU A 191 3.81 5.49 3.01
C LEU A 191 4.48 5.11 4.33
N HIS A 192 3.99 5.62 5.45
CA HIS A 192 4.66 5.43 6.74
C HIS A 192 3.87 4.53 7.69
N GLY A 193 4.59 3.90 8.61
CA GLY A 193 3.99 3.15 9.71
C GLY A 193 3.82 1.67 9.42
N LYS A 194 3.26 0.97 10.41
CA LYS A 194 3.11 -0.49 10.40
C LYS A 194 1.76 -0.88 9.78
N PHE A 195 1.73 -2.04 9.14
CA PHE A 195 0.50 -2.62 8.63
C PHE A 195 0.46 -4.11 8.95
N ALA A 196 -0.68 -4.60 9.43
CA ALA A 196 -0.93 -6.02 9.60
C ALA A 196 -2.38 -6.33 9.21
N ALA A 197 -2.59 -7.38 8.42
CA ALA A 197 -3.91 -7.81 8.01
C ALA A 197 -4.00 -9.33 7.92
N LEU A 198 -5.18 -9.86 8.23
CA LEU A 198 -5.58 -11.21 7.84
C LEU A 198 -6.07 -11.14 6.40
N VAL A 199 -5.57 -12.03 5.55
CA VAL A 199 -5.92 -12.09 4.14
C VAL A 199 -6.52 -13.45 3.84
N THR A 200 -7.64 -13.46 3.14
CA THR A 200 -8.21 -14.65 2.52
C THR A 200 -8.32 -14.45 1.02
N ALA A 201 -7.98 -15.47 0.24
CA ALA A 201 -8.19 -15.47 -1.19
C ALA A 201 -8.87 -16.77 -1.63
N ASN A 202 -9.90 -16.67 -2.47
CA ASN A 202 -10.62 -17.83 -2.95
C ASN A 202 -11.16 -17.62 -4.36
N GLY A 203 -11.20 -18.69 -5.17
CA GLY A 203 -11.76 -18.67 -6.52
C GLY A 203 -10.85 -19.33 -7.54
N LYS A 204 -11.17 -19.13 -8.82
CA LYS A 204 -10.29 -19.54 -9.91
C LYS A 204 -9.08 -18.61 -9.99
N VAL A 205 -7.94 -19.11 -10.44
CA VAL A 205 -6.68 -18.33 -10.51
C VAL A 205 -6.82 -17.03 -11.32
N ASP A 206 -7.67 -17.03 -12.36
CA ASP A 206 -7.96 -15.87 -13.22
C ASP A 206 -9.09 -14.95 -12.69
N ASP A 207 -9.82 -15.37 -11.65
CA ASP A 207 -10.93 -14.62 -11.01
C ASP A 207 -10.89 -14.77 -9.48
N LEU A 208 -9.72 -14.53 -8.89
CA LEU A 208 -9.56 -14.58 -7.43
C LEU A 208 -10.31 -13.44 -6.76
N SER A 209 -11.08 -13.79 -5.73
CA SER A 209 -11.63 -12.84 -4.76
C SER A 209 -10.68 -12.79 -3.57
N VAL A 210 -10.21 -11.60 -3.21
CA VAL A 210 -9.30 -11.37 -2.08
C VAL A 210 -10.00 -10.49 -1.06
N LYS A 211 -9.94 -10.86 0.22
CA LYS A 211 -10.41 -10.05 1.34
C LYS A 211 -9.27 -9.85 2.33
N ALA A 212 -9.07 -8.61 2.78
CA ALA A 212 -8.10 -8.24 3.80
C ALA A 212 -8.81 -7.54 4.96
N THR A 213 -8.56 -7.97 6.19
CA THR A 213 -9.10 -7.33 7.40
C THR A 213 -8.01 -6.99 8.39
N SER A 214 -8.12 -5.83 9.04
CA SER A 214 -7.23 -5.39 10.12
C SER A 214 -8.06 -4.77 11.23
N ASP A 215 -7.75 -5.08 12.49
CA ASP A 215 -8.43 -4.50 13.65
C ASP A 215 -7.68 -3.29 14.24
N ASP A 216 -6.52 -2.92 13.68
CA ASP A 216 -5.64 -1.86 14.22
C ASP A 216 -5.01 -0.99 13.12
N LEU A 217 -5.70 -0.78 12.00
CA LEU A 217 -5.22 0.16 10.99
C LEU A 217 -5.56 1.58 11.42
N PHE A 218 -4.53 2.32 11.87
CA PHE A 218 -4.69 3.66 12.45
C PHE A 218 -5.64 3.64 13.67
N LYS A 219 -5.56 2.59 14.48
CA LYS A 219 -6.50 2.25 15.58
C LYS A 219 -7.96 2.02 15.15
N GLY A 220 -8.19 1.91 13.84
CA GLY A 220 -9.47 1.59 13.24
C GLY A 220 -9.52 0.17 12.68
N LYS A 221 -10.71 -0.22 12.23
CA LYS A 221 -10.98 -1.52 11.63
C LYS A 221 -11.09 -1.41 10.11
N LEU A 222 -10.17 -2.03 9.39
CA LEU A 222 -10.18 -2.16 7.95
C LEU A 222 -10.91 -3.44 7.54
N GLU A 223 -11.79 -3.32 6.55
CA GLU A 223 -12.18 -4.40 5.66
C GLU A 223 -11.98 -3.95 4.21
N ALA A 224 -11.22 -4.71 3.42
CA ALA A 224 -11.00 -4.44 2.01
C ALA A 224 -11.25 -5.70 1.18
N ASN A 225 -11.96 -5.57 0.07
CA ASN A 225 -12.20 -6.64 -0.88
C ASN A 225 -11.66 -6.24 -2.25
N TYR A 226 -11.00 -7.18 -2.92
CA TYR A 226 -10.50 -7.01 -4.28
C TYR A 226 -11.01 -8.14 -5.16
N LYS A 227 -11.62 -7.79 -6.30
CA LYS A 227 -12.04 -8.75 -7.32
C LYS A 227 -12.07 -8.11 -8.71
N GLY A 228 -11.50 -8.80 -9.71
CA GLY A 228 -11.63 -8.43 -11.12
C GLY A 228 -11.00 -7.09 -11.54
N GLY A 229 -10.21 -6.45 -10.66
CA GLY A 229 -9.65 -5.11 -10.84
C GLY A 229 -10.24 -4.06 -9.90
N ALA A 230 -11.39 -4.34 -9.29
CA ALA A 230 -12.07 -3.46 -8.36
C ALA A 230 -11.60 -3.73 -6.93
N LEU A 231 -11.26 -2.66 -6.21
CA LEU A 231 -10.94 -2.63 -4.79
C LEU A 231 -12.01 -1.79 -4.07
N ASP A 232 -12.73 -2.40 -3.14
CA ASP A 232 -13.60 -1.71 -2.19
C ASP A 232 -13.00 -1.85 -0.78
N ALA A 233 -12.97 -0.75 -0.04
CA ALA A 233 -12.43 -0.73 1.31
C ALA A 233 -13.25 0.17 2.23
N VAL A 234 -13.44 -0.30 3.46
CA VAL A 234 -14.10 0.43 4.54
C VAL A 234 -13.17 0.43 5.74
N LEU A 235 -12.89 1.61 6.26
CA LEU A 235 -12.08 1.81 7.46
C LEU A 235 -12.92 2.50 8.52
N LYS A 236 -13.27 1.80 9.60
CA LYS A 236 -14.13 2.32 10.66
C LYS A 236 -13.34 2.76 11.87
N ASN A 237 -13.75 3.89 12.45
CA ASN A 237 -13.26 4.44 13.70
C ASN A 237 -11.74 4.60 13.76
N PHE A 238 -11.14 5.05 12.66
CA PHE A 238 -9.72 5.31 12.59
C PHE A 238 -9.38 6.67 13.19
N GLU A 239 -8.18 6.81 13.76
CA GLU A 239 -7.62 8.10 14.16
C GLU A 239 -7.13 8.85 12.91
N VAL A 240 -7.66 10.05 12.68
CA VAL A 240 -7.32 10.86 11.49
C VAL A 240 -5.83 11.18 11.44
N LYS A 241 -5.22 11.38 12.62
CA LYS A 241 -3.77 11.53 12.78
C LYS A 241 -2.97 10.36 12.20
N GLY A 242 -3.41 9.12 12.45
CA GLY A 242 -2.72 7.93 11.93
C GLY A 242 -2.79 7.85 10.40
N LEU A 243 -3.91 8.25 9.82
CA LEU A 243 -4.07 8.36 8.36
C LEU A 243 -3.13 9.43 7.77
N THR A 244 -3.13 10.65 8.30
CA THR A 244 -2.28 11.72 7.76
C THR A 244 -0.79 11.40 7.90
N GLN A 245 -0.37 10.84 9.03
CA GLN A 245 1.00 10.37 9.25
C GLN A 245 1.41 9.30 8.24
N THR A 246 0.55 8.31 7.98
CA THR A 246 0.82 7.26 6.98
C THR A 246 0.96 7.84 5.58
N LEU A 247 0.20 8.88 5.25
CA LEU A 247 0.27 9.56 3.96
C LEU A 247 1.44 10.56 3.84
N GLY A 248 2.21 10.77 4.91
CA GLY A 248 3.29 11.77 4.95
C GLY A 248 2.77 13.21 4.96
N LEU A 249 1.56 13.43 5.47
CA LEU A 249 0.92 14.74 5.58
C LEU A 249 1.08 15.33 6.98
N GLU A 250 1.01 16.65 7.09
CA GLU A 250 0.98 17.35 8.38
C GLU A 250 -0.18 16.81 9.25
N HIS A 251 -0.01 16.89 10.57
CA HIS A 251 -1.10 16.61 11.49
C HIS A 251 -2.14 17.73 11.39
N LEU A 252 -3.30 17.44 10.79
CA LEU A 252 -4.31 18.45 10.47
C LEU A 252 -5.55 18.42 11.38
N TYR A 253 -5.83 17.27 11.99
CA TYR A 253 -7.09 17.04 12.71
C TYR A 253 -6.90 16.02 13.83
N ASP A 254 -7.41 16.36 15.01
CA ASP A 254 -7.49 15.50 16.18
C ASP A 254 -8.92 14.98 16.33
N GLY A 255 -9.12 13.71 16.00
CA GLY A 255 -10.42 13.03 16.12
C GLY A 255 -10.46 11.73 15.33
N ASN A 256 -11.63 11.10 15.34
CA ASN A 256 -11.86 9.83 14.67
C ASN A 256 -12.75 10.01 13.43
N GLY A 257 -12.59 9.10 12.46
CA GLY A 257 -13.43 9.06 11.28
C GLY A 257 -13.82 7.64 10.86
N ASP A 258 -14.76 7.58 9.93
CA ASP A 258 -15.06 6.40 9.12
C ASP A 258 -14.78 6.76 7.65
N ALA A 259 -14.20 5.84 6.89
CA ALA A 259 -13.87 6.04 5.49
C ALA A 259 -14.38 4.91 4.62
N LYS A 260 -14.81 5.25 3.41
CA LYS A 260 -15.04 4.33 2.30
C LYS A 260 -14.13 4.72 1.14
N PHE A 261 -13.57 3.73 0.48
CA PHE A 261 -12.67 3.87 -0.64
C PHE A 261 -13.03 2.85 -1.71
N ASP A 262 -13.25 3.30 -2.94
CA ASP A 262 -13.51 2.45 -4.10
C ASP A 262 -12.44 2.78 -5.16
N TYR A 263 -11.80 1.79 -5.77
CA TYR A 263 -10.74 1.99 -6.76
C TYR A 263 -10.72 0.90 -7.83
N GLU A 264 -10.71 1.30 -9.10
CA GLU A 264 -10.55 0.43 -10.24
C GLU A 264 -9.11 0.48 -10.76
N THR A 265 -8.38 -0.60 -10.52
CA THR A 265 -6.92 -0.68 -10.72
C THR A 265 -6.50 -0.55 -12.18
N LYS A 266 -7.29 -1.06 -13.13
CA LYS A 266 -6.96 -1.00 -14.57
C LYS A 266 -7.06 0.41 -15.12
N GLN A 267 -8.10 1.14 -14.72
CA GLN A 267 -8.35 2.52 -15.18
C GLN A 267 -7.66 3.56 -14.28
N LYS A 268 -7.17 3.14 -13.12
CA LYS A 268 -6.59 4.01 -12.08
C LYS A 268 -7.58 5.09 -11.63
N LEU A 269 -8.86 4.72 -11.53
CA LEU A 269 -9.94 5.61 -11.11
C LEU A 269 -10.42 5.22 -9.73
N GLY A 270 -10.67 6.18 -8.86
CA GLY A 270 -11.22 5.87 -7.55
C GLY A 270 -12.06 7.00 -6.97
N LYS A 271 -12.73 6.67 -5.87
CA LYS A 271 -13.54 7.58 -5.08
C LYS A 271 -13.29 7.30 -3.61
N PHE A 272 -13.35 8.35 -2.80
CA PHE A 272 -13.28 8.21 -1.36
C PHE A 272 -14.28 9.14 -0.68
N ASP A 273 -14.79 8.69 0.45
CA ASP A 273 -15.66 9.43 1.35
C ASP A 273 -15.18 9.19 2.78
N ILE A 274 -14.93 10.26 3.51
CA ILE A 274 -14.49 10.26 4.90
C ILE A 274 -15.47 11.10 5.69
N LEU A 275 -16.08 10.46 6.69
CA LEU A 275 -16.89 11.11 7.72
C LEU A 275 -16.05 11.26 8.99
N LEU A 276 -15.74 12.50 9.34
CA LEU A 276 -15.15 12.86 10.63
C LEU A 276 -16.27 12.96 11.66
N LYS A 277 -16.15 12.22 12.78
CA LYS A 277 -17.22 12.12 13.79
C LYS A 277 -17.29 13.40 14.63
N GLU A 278 -16.40 13.51 15.60
CA GLU A 278 -16.21 14.69 16.43
C GLU A 278 -14.71 14.91 16.58
N GLY A 279 -14.28 16.18 16.52
CA GLY A 279 -12.87 16.50 16.73
C GLY A 279 -12.53 17.97 16.51
N HIS A 280 -11.24 18.22 16.51
CA HIS A 280 -10.65 19.55 16.46
C HIS A 280 -9.65 19.65 15.32
N LEU A 281 -9.50 20.86 14.77
CA LEU A 281 -8.34 21.15 13.93
C LEU A 281 -7.08 21.14 14.78
N ALA A 282 -6.00 20.61 14.24
CA ALA A 282 -4.70 20.67 14.87
C ALA A 282 -4.09 22.09 14.81
N SER A 283 -3.15 22.37 15.72
CA SER A 283 -2.30 23.56 15.60
C SER A 283 -1.31 23.38 14.45
N THR A 284 -1.45 24.22 13.43
CA THR A 284 -0.64 24.26 12.21
C THR A 284 -0.29 25.71 11.90
N ASN A 285 0.58 25.94 10.91
CA ASN A 285 0.85 27.30 10.44
C ASN A 285 -0.42 28.02 9.97
N LEU A 286 -1.33 27.30 9.30
CA LEU A 286 -2.60 27.87 8.83
C LEU A 286 -3.51 28.27 10.00
N THR A 287 -3.75 27.39 10.98
CA THR A 287 -4.64 27.69 12.11
C THR A 287 -4.07 28.78 13.02
N ASN A 288 -2.75 28.85 13.17
CA ASN A 288 -2.06 29.93 13.89
C ASN A 288 -2.17 31.28 13.15
N ASN A 289 -2.07 31.28 11.82
CA ASN A 289 -2.29 32.49 11.03
C ASN A 289 -3.74 32.98 11.12
N ILE A 290 -4.71 32.08 11.02
CA ILE A 290 -6.14 32.39 11.23
C ILE A 290 -6.35 33.02 12.61
N LYS A 291 -5.75 32.44 13.66
CA LYS A 291 -5.81 32.99 15.02
C LYS A 291 -5.23 34.40 15.10
N THR A 292 -4.11 34.66 14.43
CA THR A 292 -3.48 35.99 14.40
C THR A 292 -4.37 37.02 13.71
N PHE A 293 -4.96 36.68 12.56
CA PHE A 293 -5.80 37.60 11.79
C PHE A 293 -7.16 37.87 12.45
N THR A 294 -7.75 36.85 13.06
CA THR A 294 -9.11 36.94 13.62
C THR A 294 -9.13 37.27 15.12
N GLY A 295 -8.01 37.03 15.83
CA GLY A 295 -7.95 37.05 17.29
C GLY A 295 -8.67 35.86 17.95
N LYS A 296 -9.09 34.86 17.17
CA LYS A 296 -9.92 33.73 17.60
C LYS A 296 -9.24 32.41 17.26
N ASP A 297 -9.21 31.51 18.24
CA ASP A 297 -8.50 30.25 18.11
C ASP A 297 -9.41 29.17 17.51
N ILE A 298 -9.30 28.96 16.20
CA ILE A 298 -10.15 28.02 15.46
C ILE A 298 -9.92 26.56 15.88
N THR A 299 -8.79 26.22 16.51
CA THR A 299 -8.51 24.86 17.00
C THR A 299 -9.35 24.51 18.23
N LYS A 300 -9.98 25.49 18.88
CA LYS A 300 -10.87 25.27 20.03
C LYS A 300 -12.29 24.89 19.63
N GLU A 301 -12.64 25.07 18.36
CA GLU A 301 -13.94 24.67 17.84
C GLU A 301 -14.04 23.14 17.77
N ILE A 302 -15.23 22.62 18.04
CA ILE A 302 -15.56 21.20 17.92
C ILE A 302 -16.35 21.03 16.63
N TYR A 303 -15.76 20.34 15.67
CA TYR A 303 -16.40 20.01 14.41
C TYR A 303 -17.09 18.65 14.52
N LYS A 304 -18.36 18.60 14.10
CA LYS A 304 -19.18 17.38 14.11
C LYS A 304 -19.60 17.03 12.69
N ASP A 305 -19.60 15.74 12.38
CA ASP A 305 -20.06 15.19 11.10
C ASP A 305 -19.37 15.85 9.88
N GLY A 306 -18.06 16.13 10.04
CA GLY A 306 -17.24 16.71 8.99
C GLY A 306 -17.09 15.75 7.81
N LYS A 307 -17.04 16.26 6.58
CA LYS A 307 -16.95 15.43 5.37
C LYS A 307 -15.73 15.79 4.54
N ILE A 308 -14.98 14.78 4.12
CA ILE A 308 -13.93 14.90 3.11
C ILE A 308 -14.20 13.84 2.05
N TYR A 309 -14.39 14.25 0.80
CA TYR A 309 -14.72 13.31 -0.27
C TYR A 309 -14.12 13.79 -1.60
N GLY A 310 -13.90 12.85 -2.51
CA GLY A 310 -13.28 13.17 -3.78
C GLY A 310 -13.12 12.01 -4.73
N ASP A 311 -12.54 12.34 -5.87
CA ASP A 311 -12.25 11.44 -6.98
C ASP A 311 -10.73 11.37 -7.21
N ILE A 312 -10.27 10.20 -7.64
CA ILE A 312 -8.88 9.90 -7.95
C ILE A 312 -8.80 9.52 -9.43
N LYS A 313 -7.83 10.09 -10.14
CA LYS A 313 -7.48 9.74 -11.52
C LYS A 313 -5.97 9.70 -11.67
N GLY A 314 -5.41 8.50 -11.60
CA GLY A 314 -3.96 8.31 -11.52
C GLY A 314 -3.41 9.01 -10.29
N ASP A 315 -2.44 9.91 -10.50
CA ASP A 315 -1.82 10.70 -9.42
C ASP A 315 -2.64 11.94 -9.02
N ASN A 316 -3.71 12.27 -9.75
CA ASN A 316 -4.51 13.47 -9.48
C ASN A 316 -5.70 13.13 -8.59
N VAL A 317 -5.85 13.89 -7.52
CA VAL A 317 -6.97 13.81 -6.58
C VAL A 317 -7.71 15.14 -6.63
N VAL A 318 -9.02 15.09 -6.87
CA VAL A 318 -9.91 16.24 -6.68
C VAL A 318 -10.74 15.98 -5.44
N PHE A 319 -10.74 16.91 -4.51
CA PHE A 319 -11.36 16.72 -3.20
C PHE A 319 -12.16 17.93 -2.74
N ASN A 320 -13.09 17.67 -1.84
CA ASN A 320 -13.91 18.64 -1.17
C ASN A 320 -13.83 18.42 0.34
N VAL A 321 -13.96 19.49 1.10
CA VAL A 321 -13.98 19.46 2.57
C VAL A 321 -15.18 20.29 3.04
N ASN A 322 -15.95 19.76 3.98
CA ASN A 322 -16.99 20.49 4.69
C ASN A 322 -16.87 20.20 6.18
N LEU A 323 -16.49 21.22 6.97
CA LEU A 323 -16.47 21.15 8.42
C LEU A 323 -17.40 22.24 8.97
N SER A 324 -18.23 21.91 9.95
CA SER A 324 -19.10 22.86 10.61
C SER A 324 -19.08 22.66 12.12
N SER A 325 -19.17 23.77 12.84
CA SER A 325 -19.23 23.89 14.29
C SER A 325 -20.15 25.09 14.62
N PRO A 326 -20.59 25.27 15.86
CA PRO A 326 -21.50 26.37 16.21
C PRO A 326 -21.00 27.77 15.86
N LYS A 327 -19.68 27.98 15.78
CA LYS A 327 -19.07 29.29 15.50
C LYS A 327 -18.18 29.30 14.26
N SER A 328 -17.99 28.17 13.59
CA SER A 328 -17.10 28.09 12.44
C SER A 328 -17.59 27.13 11.37
N ASP A 329 -17.50 27.59 10.12
CA ASP A 329 -17.67 26.78 8.93
C ASP A 329 -16.39 26.84 8.09
N ILE A 330 -15.93 25.69 7.60
CA ILE A 330 -14.80 25.57 6.69
C ILE A 330 -15.22 24.75 5.48
N LYS A 331 -14.98 25.29 4.29
CA LYS A 331 -15.26 24.63 3.03
C LYS A 331 -14.07 24.69 2.10
N VAL A 332 -13.75 23.57 1.47
CA VAL A 332 -12.89 23.51 0.29
C VAL A 332 -13.72 22.91 -0.82
N ALA A 333 -13.84 23.63 -1.93
CA ALA A 333 -14.56 23.15 -3.11
C ALA A 333 -13.55 22.94 -4.25
N ASN A 334 -13.53 21.75 -4.84
CA ASN A 334 -12.64 21.39 -5.95
C ASN A 334 -11.15 21.63 -5.66
N GLY A 335 -10.70 21.30 -4.45
CA GLY A 335 -9.26 21.25 -4.16
C GLY A 335 -8.60 20.17 -5.01
N THR A 336 -7.35 20.38 -5.42
CA THR A 336 -6.58 19.41 -6.19
C THR A 336 -5.30 19.06 -5.46
N TYR A 337 -4.98 17.77 -5.40
CA TYR A 337 -3.73 17.25 -4.88
C TYR A 337 -3.13 16.27 -5.88
N ASN A 338 -1.85 16.46 -6.23
CA ASN A 338 -1.12 15.51 -7.05
C ASN A 338 -0.19 14.66 -6.18
N THR A 339 -0.42 13.35 -6.10
CA THR A 339 0.28 12.44 -5.18
C THR A 339 1.74 12.22 -5.54
N ALA A 340 2.13 12.41 -6.80
CA ALA A 340 3.51 12.23 -7.26
C ALA A 340 4.37 13.47 -7.01
N THR A 341 3.86 14.65 -7.32
CA THR A 341 4.57 15.94 -7.17
C THR A 341 4.33 16.62 -5.83
N LYS A 342 3.41 16.07 -5.01
CA LYS A 342 2.91 16.66 -3.77
C LYS A 342 2.26 18.05 -3.94
N MET A 343 1.97 18.49 -5.17
CA MET A 343 1.35 19.79 -5.40
C MET A 343 -0.08 19.82 -4.86
N LEU A 344 -0.38 20.81 -4.03
CA LEU A 344 -1.68 21.12 -3.47
C LEU A 344 -2.15 22.47 -4.01
N ASN A 345 -3.41 22.52 -4.42
CA ASN A 345 -4.15 23.75 -4.66
C ASN A 345 -5.52 23.61 -4.01
N ALA A 346 -5.84 24.44 -3.03
CA ALA A 346 -7.11 24.35 -2.31
C ALA A 346 -7.67 25.75 -2.02
N PRO A 347 -8.80 26.13 -2.63
CA PRO A 347 -9.53 27.33 -2.26
C PRO A 347 -10.34 27.05 -1.00
N LEU A 348 -9.87 27.56 0.13
CA LEU A 348 -10.51 27.41 1.43
C LEU A 348 -11.35 28.64 1.75
N VAL A 349 -12.63 28.42 2.03
CA VAL A 349 -13.54 29.44 2.57
C VAL A 349 -13.80 29.10 4.03
N CYS A 350 -13.44 30.01 4.93
CA CYS A 350 -13.67 29.89 6.35
C CYS A 350 -14.54 31.05 6.84
N ARG A 351 -15.52 30.73 7.67
CA ARG A 351 -16.23 31.70 8.50
C ARG A 351 -15.95 31.35 9.95
N LEU A 352 -15.55 32.35 10.73
CA LEU A 352 -15.32 32.21 12.17
C LEU A 352 -16.01 33.38 12.87
N GLU A 353 -17.14 33.08 13.51
CA GLU A 353 -18.10 34.05 14.02
C GLU A 353 -18.52 35.06 12.93
N LYS A 354 -18.01 36.31 13.01
CA LYS A 354 -18.30 37.39 12.05
C LYS A 354 -17.20 37.59 11.00
N THR A 355 -16.10 36.84 11.09
CA THR A 355 -14.95 37.02 10.21
C THR A 355 -15.03 36.06 9.04
N ASP A 356 -15.09 36.58 7.83
CA ASP A 356 -14.92 35.84 6.59
C ASP A 356 -13.43 35.76 6.23
N LEU A 357 -12.97 34.58 5.82
CA LEU A 357 -11.63 34.35 5.31
C LEU A 357 -11.72 33.52 4.03
N ASN A 358 -11.19 34.04 2.93
CA ASN A 358 -10.92 33.28 1.72
C ASN A 358 -9.42 33.06 1.63
N VAL A 359 -8.98 31.81 1.69
CA VAL A 359 -7.57 31.42 1.69
C VAL A 359 -7.30 30.55 0.47
N GLN A 360 -6.47 31.03 -0.44
CA GLN A 360 -5.93 30.20 -1.50
C GLN A 360 -4.67 29.50 -1.00
N ILE A 361 -4.77 28.19 -0.78
CA ILE A 361 -3.63 27.34 -0.41
C ILE A 361 -2.99 26.84 -1.71
N SER A 362 -1.67 26.98 -1.85
CA SER A 362 -0.92 26.52 -3.02
C SER A 362 0.48 26.03 -2.66
N GLY A 363 1.14 25.31 -3.56
CA GLY A 363 2.52 24.84 -3.38
C GLY A 363 2.60 23.33 -3.18
N THR A 364 3.70 22.82 -2.63
CA THR A 364 3.82 21.41 -2.27
C THR A 364 3.41 21.20 -0.81
N THR A 365 2.96 20.02 -0.42
CA THR A 365 2.60 19.73 1.00
C THR A 365 3.74 19.99 1.98
N ASP A 366 5.00 19.93 1.52
CA ASP A 366 6.18 20.26 2.33
C ASP A 366 6.46 21.78 2.43
N LYS A 367 5.89 22.60 1.53
CA LYS A 367 6.14 24.05 1.38
C LYS A 367 4.90 24.78 0.87
N LEU A 368 3.90 24.92 1.75
CA LEU A 368 2.64 25.60 1.43
C LEU A 368 2.76 27.12 1.45
N LYS A 369 1.97 27.77 0.58
CA LYS A 369 1.76 29.22 0.49
C LYS A 369 0.29 29.53 0.70
N TYR A 370 0.01 30.69 1.29
CA TYR A 370 -1.33 31.14 1.64
C TYR A 370 -1.55 32.57 1.12
N ASP A 371 -2.51 32.77 0.21
CA ASP A 371 -3.07 34.09 -0.12
C ASP A 371 -4.40 34.26 0.62
N VAL A 372 -4.50 35.26 1.48
CA VAL A 372 -5.62 35.45 2.42
C VAL A 372 -6.35 36.75 2.09
N ARG A 373 -7.68 36.67 1.93
CA ARG A 373 -8.57 37.81 1.72
C ARG A 373 -9.72 37.79 2.71
N SER A 374 -10.11 38.95 3.21
CA SER A 374 -11.18 39.08 4.21
C SER A 374 -11.85 40.44 4.10
N GLN A 375 -13.14 40.44 3.77
CA GLN A 375 -13.93 41.67 3.73
C GLN A 375 -14.10 42.25 5.13
N TYR A 376 -14.27 41.40 6.15
CA TYR A 376 -14.35 41.84 7.54
C TYR A 376 -13.09 42.58 8.01
N LEU A 377 -11.90 42.02 7.73
CA LEU A 377 -10.64 42.65 8.15
C LEU A 377 -10.36 43.92 7.36
N GLU A 378 -10.60 43.94 6.04
CA GLU A 378 -10.52 45.14 5.21
C GLU A 378 -11.39 46.27 5.78
N ASN A 379 -12.65 45.95 6.12
CA ASN A 379 -13.58 46.93 6.71
C ASN A 379 -13.14 47.39 8.11
N LYS A 380 -12.54 46.51 8.91
CA LYS A 380 -12.02 46.87 10.24
C LYS A 380 -10.84 47.81 10.14
N VAL A 381 -9.90 47.54 9.22
CA VAL A 381 -8.76 48.43 8.93
C VAL A 381 -9.25 49.78 8.43
N LYS A 382 -10.17 49.81 7.45
CA LYS A 382 -10.77 51.07 6.95
C LYS A 382 -11.44 51.88 8.07
N LYS A 383 -12.13 51.22 9.01
CA LYS A 383 -12.73 51.88 10.18
C LYS A 383 -11.68 52.42 11.15
N GLU A 384 -10.59 51.69 11.41
CA GLU A 384 -9.53 52.17 12.31
C GLU A 384 -8.70 53.30 11.70
N ILE A 385 -8.38 53.22 10.41
CA ILE A 385 -7.79 54.34 9.66
C ILE A 385 -8.73 55.54 9.72
N GLY A 386 -10.03 55.33 9.47
CA GLY A 386 -11.05 56.37 9.63
C GLY A 386 -11.01 57.02 11.01
N ARG A 387 -11.04 56.22 12.09
CA ARG A 387 -10.96 56.71 13.48
C ARG A 387 -9.65 57.45 13.78
N PHE A 388 -8.53 56.99 13.25
CA PHE A 388 -7.24 57.64 13.41
C PHE A 388 -7.22 59.00 12.71
N LEU A 389 -7.70 59.05 11.46
CA LEU A 389 -7.85 60.27 10.68
C LEU A 389 -8.81 61.24 11.37
N ASP A 390 -9.93 60.76 11.91
CA ASP A 390 -10.89 61.59 12.66
C ASP A 390 -10.27 62.17 13.94
N LYS A 391 -9.46 61.39 14.66
CA LYS A 391 -8.72 61.88 15.84
C LYS A 391 -7.67 62.93 15.49
N LYS A 392 -7.01 62.82 14.33
CA LYS A 392 -5.92 63.73 13.93
C LYS A 392 -6.40 64.97 13.18
N LEU A 393 -7.45 64.85 12.39
CA LEU A 393 -7.93 65.90 11.47
C LEU A 393 -9.27 66.52 11.89
N GLY A 394 -9.93 66.00 12.93
CA GLY A 394 -11.27 66.40 13.38
C GLY A 394 -12.38 65.54 12.77
N LYS A 395 -13.57 65.52 13.37
CA LYS A 395 -14.74 64.84 12.79
C LYS A 395 -15.25 65.60 11.57
N ASP A 396 -16.01 64.90 10.73
CA ASP A 396 -16.70 65.50 9.59
C ASP A 396 -17.89 66.32 10.14
N ASP A 397 -17.62 67.54 10.61
CA ASP A 397 -18.65 68.52 10.97
C ASP A 397 -18.96 69.38 9.74
N GLU A 398 -20.22 69.81 9.58
CA GLU A 398 -20.72 70.63 8.46
C GLU A 398 -19.99 72.00 8.29
N GLY A 399 -19.08 72.35 9.22
CA GLY A 399 -18.20 73.53 9.14
C GLY A 399 -16.72 73.24 8.86
N ALA A 400 -16.33 72.01 8.55
CA ALA A 400 -14.94 71.66 8.26
C ALA A 400 -14.49 72.16 6.86
N SER A 401 -13.34 72.84 6.77
CA SER A 401 -12.75 73.32 5.51
C SER A 401 -12.64 72.20 4.46
N GLY A 402 -13.17 72.40 3.24
CA GLY A 402 -13.19 71.40 2.17
C GLY A 402 -11.85 70.75 1.83
N GLU A 403 -10.73 71.41 2.11
CA GLU A 403 -9.38 70.84 2.00
C GLU A 403 -9.13 69.66 2.95
N LYS A 404 -9.64 69.70 4.18
CA LYS A 404 -9.48 68.61 5.17
C LYS A 404 -10.28 67.37 4.78
N GLN A 405 -11.46 67.56 4.20
CA GLN A 405 -12.28 66.46 3.69
C GLN A 405 -11.66 65.82 2.44
N ASN A 406 -11.13 66.63 1.51
CA ASN A 406 -10.39 66.12 0.36
C ASN A 406 -9.11 65.37 0.76
N LEU A 407 -8.34 65.89 1.72
CA LEU A 407 -7.15 65.22 2.23
C LEU A 407 -7.49 63.90 2.92
N LYS A 408 -8.57 63.84 3.71
CA LYS A 408 -9.09 62.57 4.27
C LYS A 408 -9.53 61.59 3.17
N GLY A 409 -10.19 62.06 2.12
CA GLY A 409 -10.61 61.24 0.98
C GLY A 409 -9.44 60.62 0.24
N LEU A 410 -8.40 61.41 -0.04
CA LEU A 410 -7.14 60.96 -0.64
C LEU A 410 -6.42 59.94 0.24
N LEU A 411 -6.29 60.22 1.55
CA LEU A 411 -5.62 59.31 2.49
C LEU A 411 -6.40 58.00 2.70
N LYS A 412 -7.74 58.03 2.68
CA LYS A 412 -8.57 56.82 2.69
C LYS A 412 -8.50 56.02 1.39
N GLY A 413 -8.13 56.64 0.27
CA GLY A 413 -7.94 55.97 -1.03
C GLY A 413 -6.57 55.34 -1.22
N LEU A 414 -5.60 55.64 -0.34
CA LEU A 414 -4.25 55.03 -0.34
C LEU A 414 -4.20 53.65 0.34
N PHE A 415 -5.25 53.26 1.06
CA PHE A 415 -5.38 52.01 1.81
C PHE A 415 -6.73 51.36 1.52
#